data_AF-A0A9X8QM47-F1
#
_entry.id   AF-A0A9X8QM47-F1
#
_cell.length_a   1.000
_cell.length_b   1.000
_cell.length_c   1.000
_cell.angle_alpha   90.00
_cell.angle_beta   90.00
_cell.angle_gamma   90.00
#
_symmetry.space_group_name_H-M   'P 1'
#
loop_
_entity.id
_entity.type
_entity.pdbx_description
1 polymer ?
#
loop_
_entity_poly.entity_id
_entity_poly.type
_entity_poly.pdbx_seq_one_letter_code
_entity_poly.pdbx_strand_id
1 'polypeptide(L)' 'MAKLYLVWNENKSECIGFTDKHDAEQAAGLTEIGLECATLTEAWREIYADDEPDEQFEIQEVDV' A
#
# COMPACT_ATOMS: atom_id res chain seq x y z
N MET A 1 -3.06 14.68 -15.83
CA MET A 1 -2.80 13.22 -15.86
C MET A 1 -2.93 12.76 -14.44
N ALA A 2 -3.84 11.84 -14.17
CA ALA A 2 -4.02 11.31 -12.84
C ALA A 2 -2.99 10.18 -12.64
N LYS A 3 -2.51 10.00 -11.41
CA LYS A 3 -1.58 8.93 -11.07
C LYS A 3 -2.29 7.94 -10.16
N LEU A 4 -2.07 6.66 -10.42
CA LEU A 4 -2.52 5.57 -9.56
C LEU A 4 -1.29 4.82 -9.04
N TYR A 5 -1.27 4.57 -7.74
CA TYR A 5 -0.21 3.85 -7.04
C TYR A 5 -0.75 2.47 -6.65
N LEU A 6 -0.22 1.41 -7.24
CA LEU A 6 -0.61 0.04 -6.95
C LEU A 6 0.37 -0.56 -5.95
N VAL A 7 -0.13 -1.09 -4.83
CA VAL A 7 0.67 -1.82 -3.83
C VAL A 7 0.38 -3.31 -4.00
N TRP A 8 1.42 -4.09 -4.29
CA TRP A 8 1.32 -5.52 -4.57
C TRP A 8 1.74 -6.37 -3.38
N ASN A 9 1.02 -7.48 -3.14
CA ASN A 9 1.49 -8.48 -2.19
C ASN A 9 2.77 -9.19 -2.69
N GLU A 10 3.47 -9.93 -1.82
CA GLU A 10 4.75 -10.59 -2.15
C GLU A 10 4.67 -11.44 -3.43
N ASN A 11 3.60 -12.23 -3.54
CA ASN A 11 3.38 -13.14 -4.66
C ASN A 11 2.95 -12.44 -5.96
N LYS A 12 2.77 -11.11 -5.94
CA LYS A 12 2.23 -10.30 -7.04
C LYS A 12 0.92 -10.85 -7.61
N SER A 13 0.11 -11.48 -6.76
CA SER A 13 -1.19 -12.05 -7.12
C SER A 13 -2.32 -11.05 -6.93
N GLU A 14 -2.17 -10.15 -5.95
CA GLU A 14 -3.18 -9.20 -5.54
C GLU A 14 -2.55 -7.82 -5.36
N CYS A 15 -3.30 -6.77 -5.70
CA CYS A 15 -2.90 -5.40 -5.43
C CYS A 15 -4.07 -4.53 -5.00
N ILE A 16 -3.72 -3.45 -4.30
CA ILE A 16 -4.63 -2.37 -3.95
C ILE A 16 -4.14 -1.07 -4.58
N GLY A 17 -5.09 -0.26 -5.07
CA GLY A 17 -4.80 1.00 -5.76
C GLY A 17 -5.13 2.23 -4.93
N PHE A 18 -4.20 3.17 -4.88
CA PHE A 18 -4.35 4.46 -4.23
C PHE A 18 -4.17 5.61 -5.23
N THR A 19 -4.86 6.72 -4.98
CA THR A 19 -4.65 7.96 -5.75
C THR A 19 -3.71 8.93 -5.02
N ASP A 20 -3.51 8.71 -3.72
CA ASP A 20 -2.51 9.40 -2.91
C ASP A 20 -1.26 8.52 -2.76
N LYS A 21 -0.08 9.12 -2.91
CA LYS A 21 1.20 8.42 -2.79
C LYS A 21 1.48 8.03 -1.33
N HIS A 22 1.09 8.89 -0.39
CA HIS A 22 1.37 8.69 1.02
C HIS A 22 0.61 7.49 1.58
N ASP A 23 -0.67 7.34 1.19
CA ASP A 23 -1.46 6.15 1.55
C ASP A 23 -0.83 4.86 1.00
N ALA A 24 -0.34 4.89 -0.25
CA ALA A 24 0.36 3.75 -0.85
C ALA A 24 1.67 3.43 -0.13
N GLU A 25 2.46 4.43 0.27
CA GLU A 25 3.70 4.24 1.01
C GLU A 25 3.46 3.67 2.41
N GLN A 26 2.37 4.08 3.08
CA GLN A 26 1.96 3.51 4.37
C GLN A 26 1.43 2.08 4.23
N ALA A 27 0.66 1.79 3.18
CA ALA A 27 0.20 0.44 2.85
C ALA A 27 1.35 -0.48 2.49
N ALA A 28 2.41 0.05 1.87
CA ALA A 28 3.60 -0.69 1.53
C ALA A 28 4.58 -0.91 2.68
N GLY A 29 4.32 -0.33 3.86
CA GLY A 29 5.24 -0.44 5.00
C GLY A 29 6.52 0.38 4.86
N LEU A 30 6.60 1.29 3.88
CA LEU A 30 7.75 2.20 3.70
C LEU A 30 7.75 3.34 4.72
N THR A 31 6.60 3.62 5.33
CA THR A 31 6.40 4.61 6.38
C THR A 31 5.49 4.04 7.45
N GLU A 32 5.66 4.50 8.69
CA GLU A 32 4.74 4.18 9.77
C GLU A 32 3.32 4.63 9.41
N ILE A 33 2.33 3.87 9.87
CA ILE A 33 0.92 4.22 9.71
C ILE A 33 0.64 5.46 10.55
N GLY A 34 0.25 6.54 9.89
CA GLY A 34 -0.10 7.80 10.52
C GLY A 34 -1.58 7.87 10.93
N LEU A 35 -1.94 8.88 11.72
CA LEU A 35 -3.34 9.18 12.09
C LEU A 35 -4.21 9.56 10.88
N GLU A 36 -3.60 9.94 9.76
CA GLU A 36 -4.27 10.37 8.52
C GLU A 36 -4.00 9.35 7.40
N CYS A 37 -4.34 8.09 7.63
CA CYS A 37 -4.26 7.04 6.61
C CYS A 37 -5.65 6.64 6.13
N ALA A 38 -5.75 6.18 4.88
CA ALA A 38 -6.97 5.59 4.38
C ALA A 38 -7.31 4.30 5.15
N THR A 39 -8.60 4.08 5.44
CA THR A 39 -9.08 2.83 6.07
C THR A 39 -8.72 1.58 5.25
N LEU A 40 -8.55 1.75 3.93
CA LEU A 40 -8.07 0.71 3.02
C LEU A 40 -6.61 0.34 3.26
N THR A 41 -5.77 1.30 3.67
CA THR A 41 -4.37 1.07 4.04
C THR A 41 -4.28 0.21 5.29
N GLU A 42 -5.10 0.51 6.30
CA GLU A 42 -5.19 -0.29 7.54
C GLU A 42 -5.64 -1.73 7.24
N ALA A 43 -6.72 -1.88 6.47
CA ALA A 43 -7.24 -3.21 6.11
C ALA A 43 -6.23 -4.03 5.28
N TRP A 44 -5.52 -3.40 4.33
CA TRP A 44 -4.48 -4.08 3.57
C TRP A 44 -3.33 -4.57 4.45
N ARG A 45 -2.88 -3.71 5.38
CA ARG A 45 -1.83 -4.03 6.34
C ARG A 45 -2.27 -5.14 7.29
N GLU A 46 -3.49 -5.12 7.79
CA GLU A 46 -4.02 -6.18 8.66
C GLU A 46 -4.05 -7.55 7.96
N ILE A 47 -4.36 -7.57 6.66
CA ILE A 47 -4.50 -8.83 5.90
C ILE A 47 -3.14 -9.42 5.50
N TYR A 48 -2.19 -8.59 5.09
CA TYR A 48 -0.94 -9.06 4.47
C TYR A 48 0.33 -8.68 5.24
N ALA A 49 0.30 -7.62 6.04
CA ALA A 49 1.50 -7.04 6.66
C ALA A 49 1.61 -7.30 8.16
N ASP A 50 0.50 -7.49 8.87
CA ASP A 50 0.49 -7.75 10.32
C ASP A 50 1.10 -9.12 10.65
N ASP A 51 0.96 -10.10 9.75
CA ASP A 51 1.64 -11.40 9.84
C ASP A 51 3.15 -11.31 9.54
N GLU A 52 3.59 -10.29 8.79
CA GLU A 52 4.99 -10.11 8.36
C GLU A 52 5.44 -8.65 8.57
N PRO A 53 5.72 -8.25 9.84
CA PRO A 53 5.91 -6.85 10.23
C PRO A 53 7.14 -6.16 9.62
N ASP A 54 8.09 -6.94 9.08
CA ASP A 54 9.29 -6.45 8.40
C ASP A 54 9.11 -6.38 6.86
N GLU A 55 7.94 -6.75 6.34
CA GLU A 55 7.72 -6.90 4.92
C GLU A 55 7.33 -5.57 4.25
N GLN A 56 8.12 -5.19 3.24
CA GLN A 56 7.88 -3.99 2.44
C GLN A 56 7.28 -4.41 1.10
N PHE A 57 6.03 -4.00 0.84
CA PHE A 57 5.36 -4.31 -0.41
C PHE A 57 5.87 -3.46 -1.57
N GLU A 58 5.76 -3.98 -2.79
CA GLU A 58 6.16 -3.26 -4.00
C GLU A 58 5.09 -2.22 -4.38
N ILE A 59 5.52 -0.98 -4.62
CA ILE A 59 4.67 0.07 -5.19
C ILE A 59 4.97 0.25 -6.68
N GLN A 60 3.93 0.20 -7.50
CA GLN A 60 3.98 0.50 -8.93
C GLN A 60 3.19 1.77 -9.26
N GLU A 61 3.83 2.73 -9.94
CA GLU A 61 3.18 3.93 -10.45
C GLU A 61 2.59 3.70 -11.86
N VAL A 62 1.33 4.11 -12.04
CA VAL A 62 0.61 4.03 -13.33
C VAL A 62 0.00 5.41 -13.66
N ASP A 63 0.28 5.91 -14.86
CA ASP A 63 -0.39 7.10 -15.40
C ASP A 63 -1.76 6.73 -15.99
N VAL A 64 -2.80 7.49 -15.62
CA VAL A 64 -4.19 7.35 -16.08
C VAL A 64 -4.79 8.65 -16.62
#